data_AF-A0A1V9XPW7-F1
#
_entry.id   AF-A0A1V9XPW7-F1
#
_cell.length_a   1.000
_cell.length_b   1.000
_cell.length_c   1.000
_cell.angle_alpha   90.00
_cell.angle_beta   90.00
_cell.angle_gamma   90.00
#
_symmetry.space_group_name_H-M   'P 1'
#
loop_
_entity.id
_entity.type
_entity.pdbx_description
1 polymer ?
#
loop_
_entity_poly.entity_id
_entity_poly.type
_entity_poly.pdbx_seq_one_letter_code
_entity_poly.pdbx_strand_id
1 'polypeptide(L)'
;MPSVQETDLNELSAASSHVDTTLLVHLFGKKGKETLSFEDFFRFMENLQSEILELEFIEYSKGKAVISEVDFARILLRYTYLDATGYEAVLERLQERIPEAHGISFEQFKGFCQFLNNLDDFAITMRMFTFANQPISEGTTSFPME
;
A
#
# COMPACT_ATOMS: atom_id res chain seq x y z
N MET A 1 -41.33 -21.89 -49.42
CA MET A 1 -40.11 -21.15 -49.08
C MET A 1 -40.12 -20.98 -47.57
N PRO A 2 -39.36 -21.79 -46.81
CA PRO A 2 -39.31 -21.65 -45.35
C PRO A 2 -38.45 -20.43 -44.99
N SER A 3 -38.98 -19.58 -44.12
CA SER A 3 -38.29 -18.42 -43.57
C SER A 3 -37.08 -18.87 -42.75
N VAL A 4 -35.91 -18.31 -43.06
CA VAL A 4 -34.70 -18.46 -42.25
C VAL A 4 -35.01 -17.88 -40.87
N GLN A 5 -35.01 -18.74 -39.86
CA GLN A 5 -35.36 -18.39 -38.49
C GLN A 5 -34.27 -17.45 -37.94
N GLU A 6 -34.72 -16.32 -37.39
CA GLU A 6 -33.95 -15.29 -36.68
C GLU A 6 -33.30 -15.82 -35.38
N THR A 7 -33.42 -17.12 -35.11
CA THR A 7 -32.95 -17.81 -33.90
C THR A 7 -31.45 -18.15 -33.92
N ASP A 8 -30.80 -18.20 -35.09
CA ASP A 8 -29.37 -18.56 -35.17
C ASP A 8 -28.42 -17.41 -34.84
N LEU A 9 -28.88 -16.15 -34.87
CA LEU A 9 -28.03 -14.98 -34.61
C LEU A 9 -27.73 -14.76 -33.11
N ASN A 10 -28.60 -15.24 -32.23
CA ASN A 10 -28.38 -15.12 -30.77
C ASN A 10 -27.39 -16.17 -30.24
N GLU A 11 -27.30 -17.36 -30.84
CA GLU A 11 -26.36 -18.39 -30.41
C GLU A 11 -24.91 -18.08 -30.83
N LEU A 12 -24.70 -17.35 -31.94
CA LEU A 12 -23.38 -16.87 -32.33
C LEU A 12 -22.85 -15.71 -31.47
N SER A 13 -23.73 -14.98 -30.75
CA SER A 13 -23.31 -13.92 -29.81
C SER A 13 -22.81 -14.44 -28.47
N ALA A 14 -23.16 -15.69 -28.10
CA ALA A 14 -22.72 -16.35 -26.88
C ALA A 14 -21.28 -16.88 -26.95
N ALA A 15 -20.67 -16.86 -28.13
CA ALA A 15 -19.25 -17.11 -28.34
C ALA A 15 -18.41 -15.83 -28.23
N SER A 16 -18.88 -14.81 -27.50
CA SER A 16 -17.94 -13.88 -26.88
C SER A 16 -17.03 -14.73 -26.01
N SER A 17 -15.77 -14.86 -26.40
CA SER A 17 -14.76 -15.63 -25.69
C SER A 17 -14.65 -15.08 -24.27
N HIS A 18 -15.44 -15.63 -23.34
CA HIS A 18 -15.40 -15.27 -21.94
C HIS A 18 -14.08 -15.83 -21.42
N VAL A 19 -13.05 -14.98 -21.43
CA VAL A 19 -11.75 -15.33 -20.88
C VAL A 19 -11.92 -15.29 -19.38
N ASP A 20 -12.06 -16.47 -18.77
CA ASP A 20 -12.09 -16.63 -17.33
C ASP A 20 -10.71 -16.24 -16.78
N THR A 21 -10.63 -15.02 -16.25
CA THR A 21 -9.43 -14.55 -15.55
C THR A 21 -9.48 -14.98 -14.09
N THR A 22 -8.30 -15.14 -13.47
CA THR A 22 -8.18 -15.54 -12.06
C THR A 22 -9.00 -14.63 -11.13
N LEU A 23 -9.01 -13.31 -11.37
CA LEU A 23 -9.78 -12.37 -10.56
C LEU A 23 -11.29 -12.54 -10.76
N LEU A 24 -11.76 -12.72 -12.00
CA LEU A 24 -13.18 -12.97 -12.27
C LEU A 24 -13.67 -14.24 -11.58
N VAL A 25 -12.89 -15.33 -11.68
CA VAL A 25 -13.22 -16.60 -11.04
C VAL A 25 -13.16 -16.50 -9.52
N HIS A 26 -12.20 -15.75 -8.97
CA HIS A 26 -12.03 -15.59 -7.52
C HIS A 26 -13.13 -14.72 -6.89
N LEU A 27 -13.56 -13.66 -7.58
CA LEU A 27 -14.54 -12.70 -7.04
C LEU A 27 -16.00 -13.07 -7.34
N PHE A 28 -16.27 -13.75 -8.47
CA PHE A 28 -17.64 -14.01 -8.95
C PHE A 28 -17.90 -15.50 -9.26
N GLY A 29 -16.96 -16.37 -8.89
CA GLY A 29 -17.03 -17.81 -9.12
C GLY A 29 -16.79 -18.20 -10.59
N LYS A 30 -16.61 -19.50 -10.83
CA LYS A 30 -16.32 -20.07 -12.17
C LYS A 30 -17.37 -19.78 -13.25
N LYS A 31 -18.58 -19.35 -12.84
CA LYS A 31 -19.69 -19.04 -13.75
C LYS A 31 -20.03 -17.54 -13.78
N GLY A 32 -19.32 -16.70 -13.01
CA GLY A 32 -19.59 -15.26 -12.91
C GLY A 32 -20.95 -14.89 -12.32
N LYS A 33 -21.55 -15.78 -11.52
CA LYS A 33 -22.91 -15.61 -10.97
C LYS A 33 -22.94 -15.37 -9.47
N GLU A 34 -21.81 -15.54 -8.80
CA GLU A 34 -21.72 -15.23 -7.37
C GLU A 34 -21.67 -13.71 -7.20
N THR A 35 -22.30 -13.20 -6.14
CA THR A 35 -22.30 -11.77 -5.82
C THR A 35 -21.16 -11.47 -4.86
N LEU A 36 -20.44 -10.39 -5.13
CA LEU A 36 -19.36 -9.90 -4.26
C LEU A 36 -19.90 -8.85 -3.29
N SER A 37 -19.80 -9.11 -1.99
CA SER A 37 -20.15 -8.12 -0.97
C SER A 37 -19.03 -7.07 -0.83
N PHE A 38 -19.38 -5.90 -0.28
CA PHE A 38 -18.38 -4.89 0.06
C PHE A 38 -17.34 -5.41 1.05
N GLU A 39 -17.76 -6.17 2.06
CA GLU A 39 -16.87 -6.73 3.08
C GLU A 39 -15.86 -7.72 2.48
N ASP A 40 -16.31 -8.56 1.54
CA ASP A 40 -15.44 -9.50 0.84
C ASP A 40 -14.43 -8.78 -0.05
N PHE A 41 -14.89 -7.76 -0.77
CA PHE A 41 -14.01 -6.94 -1.61
C PHE A 41 -12.99 -6.15 -0.78
N PHE A 42 -13.43 -5.56 0.34
CA PHE A 42 -12.56 -4.83 1.25
C PHE A 42 -11.46 -5.73 1.81
N ARG A 43 -11.83 -6.92 2.32
CA ARG A 43 -10.87 -7.92 2.81
C ARG A 43 -9.91 -8.38 1.72
N PHE A 44 -10.40 -8.58 0.49
CA PHE A 44 -9.54 -8.91 -0.64
C PHE A 44 -8.48 -7.82 -0.89
N MET A 45 -8.91 -6.55 -0.93
CA MET A 45 -8.00 -5.42 -1.11
C MET A 45 -7.00 -5.28 0.04
N GLU A 46 -7.43 -5.46 1.29
CA GLU A 46 -6.57 -5.43 2.47
C GLU A 46 -5.50 -6.54 2.44
N ASN A 47 -5.90 -7.76 2.06
CA ASN A 47 -4.97 -8.88 1.92
C ASN A 47 -3.96 -8.63 0.80
N LEU A 48 -4.42 -8.15 -0.36
CA LEU A 48 -3.55 -7.83 -1.49
C LEU A 48 -2.52 -6.75 -1.12
N GLN A 49 -2.95 -5.69 -0.44
CA GLN A 49 -2.04 -4.66 0.04
C GLN A 49 -1.04 -5.21 1.06
N SER A 50 -1.49 -6.08 1.96
CA SER A 50 -0.61 -6.72 2.95
C SER A 50 0.44 -7.60 2.28
N GLU A 51 0.06 -8.37 1.26
CA GLU A 51 0.98 -9.24 0.50
C GLU A 51 2.02 -8.43 -0.27
N ILE A 52 1.61 -7.33 -0.92
CA ILE A 52 2.55 -6.42 -1.60
C ILE A 52 3.55 -5.83 -0.60
N LEU A 53 3.08 -5.35 0.55
CA LEU A 53 3.96 -4.81 1.59
C LEU A 53 4.91 -5.85 2.16
N GLU A 54 4.46 -7.10 2.30
CA GLU A 54 5.30 -8.21 2.76
C GLU A 54 6.40 -8.55 1.75
N LEU A 55 6.06 -8.57 0.45
CA LEU A 55 7.04 -8.77 -0.62
C LEU A 55 8.11 -7.67 -0.64
N GLU A 56 7.69 -6.41 -0.53
CA GLU A 56 8.64 -5.28 -0.41
C GLU A 56 9.53 -5.46 0.82
N PHE A 57 8.93 -5.76 1.98
CA PHE A 57 9.69 -5.95 3.21
C PHE A 57 10.75 -7.05 3.07
N ILE A 58 10.41 -8.19 2.48
CA ILE A 58 11.34 -9.30 2.25
C ILE A 58 12.47 -8.90 1.31
N GLU A 59 12.16 -8.16 0.26
CA GLU A 59 13.17 -7.67 -0.70
C GLU A 59 14.20 -6.76 -0.01
N TYR A 60 13.76 -5.86 0.86
CA TYR A 60 14.65 -4.95 1.58
C TYR A 60 15.33 -5.56 2.79
N SER A 61 14.68 -6.49 3.49
CA SER A 61 15.27 -7.21 4.61
C SER A 61 16.34 -8.19 4.16
N LYS A 62 16.39 -8.52 2.86
CA LYS A 62 17.31 -9.49 2.24
C LYS A 62 17.21 -10.85 2.94
N GLY A 63 15.98 -11.24 3.27
CA GLY A 63 15.67 -12.50 3.96
C GLY A 63 15.90 -12.48 5.48
N LYS A 64 16.19 -11.32 6.09
CA LYS A 64 16.25 -11.16 7.55
C LYS A 64 14.86 -10.91 8.14
N ALA A 65 14.72 -11.14 9.44
CA ALA A 65 13.49 -10.85 10.18
C ALA A 65 13.21 -9.34 10.35
N VAL A 66 14.23 -8.50 10.17
CA VAL A 66 14.16 -7.04 10.31
C VAL A 66 14.91 -6.33 9.18
N ILE A 67 14.45 -5.13 8.82
CA ILE A 67 15.14 -4.23 7.89
C ILE A 67 16.08 -3.34 8.72
N SER A 68 17.29 -3.04 8.22
CA SER A 68 18.16 -2.07 8.88
C SER A 68 17.59 -0.65 8.74
N GLU A 69 17.88 0.25 9.68
CA GLU A 69 17.42 1.64 9.64
C GLU A 69 17.90 2.35 8.37
N VAL A 70 19.12 2.04 7.93
CA VAL A 70 19.69 2.54 6.67
C VAL A 70 18.90 2.00 5.48
N ASP A 71 18.66 0.68 5.39
CA ASP A 71 17.89 0.11 4.28
C ASP A 71 16.46 0.70 4.27
N PHE A 72 15.81 0.86 5.43
CA PHE A 72 14.51 1.50 5.54
C PHE A 72 14.53 2.96 5.07
N ALA A 73 15.52 3.75 5.49
CA ALA A 73 15.68 5.11 5.00
C ALA A 73 15.84 5.15 3.47
N ARG A 74 16.57 4.19 2.88
CA ARG A 74 16.70 4.10 1.41
C ARG A 74 15.36 3.81 0.72
N ILE A 75 14.46 3.03 1.34
CA ILE A 75 13.09 2.83 0.85
C ILE A 75 12.37 4.17 0.77
N LEU A 76 12.40 4.94 1.87
CA LEU A 76 11.71 6.22 1.93
C LEU A 76 12.28 7.22 0.93
N LEU A 77 13.61 7.33 0.87
CA LEU A 77 14.29 8.30 0.03
C LEU A 77 14.09 8.02 -1.48
N ARG A 78 13.79 6.78 -1.87
CA ARG A 78 13.44 6.43 -3.26
C ARG A 78 12.22 7.21 -3.78
N TYR A 79 11.31 7.58 -2.88
CA TYR A 79 10.10 8.34 -3.21
C TYR A 79 10.24 9.84 -2.93
N THR A 80 11.46 10.32 -2.67
CA THR A 80 11.74 11.75 -2.41
C THR A 80 12.56 12.37 -3.53
N TYR A 81 12.35 13.66 -3.77
CA TYR A 81 13.15 14.44 -4.71
C TYR A 81 14.37 15.02 -3.97
N LEU A 82 15.43 14.22 -3.87
CA LEU A 82 16.72 14.66 -3.34
C LEU A 82 17.81 14.49 -4.39
N ASP A 83 18.76 15.42 -4.40
CA ASP A 83 20.00 15.25 -5.13
C ASP A 83 20.93 14.25 -4.40
N ALA A 84 21.99 13.81 -5.07
CA ALA A 84 22.90 12.82 -4.51
C ALA A 84 23.53 13.30 -3.18
N THR A 85 23.81 14.60 -3.06
CA THR A 85 24.38 15.19 -1.84
C THR A 85 23.39 15.18 -0.69
N GLY A 86 22.13 15.58 -0.92
CA GLY A 86 21.07 15.52 0.09
C GLY A 86 20.74 14.09 0.51
N TYR A 87 20.75 13.15 -0.43
CA TYR A 87 20.55 11.73 -0.16
C TYR A 87 21.62 11.18 0.81
N GLU A 88 22.90 11.39 0.51
CA GLU A 88 23.98 10.91 1.37
C GLU A 88 23.99 11.62 2.74
N ALA A 89 23.71 12.93 2.78
CA ALA A 89 23.64 13.68 4.03
C ALA A 89 22.55 13.15 4.99
N VAL A 90 21.42 12.66 4.46
CA VAL A 90 20.38 12.03 5.30
C VAL A 90 20.88 10.71 5.88
N LEU A 91 21.56 9.88 5.08
CA LEU A 91 22.09 8.60 5.54
C LEU A 91 23.21 8.76 6.57
N GLU A 92 24.10 9.73 6.39
CA GLU A 92 25.16 10.04 7.35
C GLU A 92 24.57 10.47 8.70
N ARG A 93 23.64 11.42 8.71
CA ARG A 93 22.94 11.86 9.93
C ARG A 93 22.21 10.72 10.65
N LEU A 94 21.65 9.78 9.89
CA LEU A 94 20.97 8.62 10.46
C LEU A 94 21.97 7.73 11.20
N GLN A 95 23.12 7.45 10.59
CA GLN A 95 24.18 6.62 11.19
C GLN A 95 24.79 7.29 12.43
N GLU A 96 24.96 8.61 12.43
CA GLU A 96 25.44 9.35 13.59
C GLU A 96 24.47 9.31 14.77
N ARG A 97 23.16 9.39 14.50
CA ARG A 97 22.11 9.46 15.53
C ARG A 97 21.67 8.11 16.06
N ILE A 98 21.84 7.05 15.29
CA ILE A 98 21.45 5.69 15.65
C ILE A 98 22.70 4.80 15.66
N PRO A 99 23.53 4.90 16.71
CA PRO A 99 24.76 4.11 16.82
C PRO A 99 24.49 2.62 17.06
N GLU A 100 23.32 2.28 17.63
CA GLU A 100 22.89 0.90 17.86
C GLU A 100 21.75 0.52 16.90
N ALA A 101 21.99 -0.49 16.06
CA ALA A 101 20.99 -1.00 15.13
C ALA A 101 19.99 -1.89 15.88
N HIS A 102 18.73 -1.48 15.90
CA HIS A 102 17.62 -2.21 16.48
C HIS A 102 16.87 -3.01 15.40
N GLY A 103 16.88 -2.51 14.17
CA GLY A 103 16.13 -3.05 13.06
C GLY A 103 14.64 -2.74 13.16
N ILE A 104 13.99 -2.78 12.00
CA ILE A 104 12.57 -2.44 11.85
C ILE A 104 11.82 -3.72 11.49
N SER A 105 10.84 -4.07 12.33
CA SER A 105 9.99 -5.24 12.11
C SER A 105 8.98 -5.00 10.99
N PHE A 106 8.40 -6.08 10.48
CA PHE A 106 7.34 -5.98 9.47
C PHE A 106 6.12 -5.19 9.98
N GLU A 107 5.73 -5.37 11.23
CA GLU A 107 4.60 -4.63 11.82
C GLU A 107 4.87 -3.12 11.86
N GLN A 108 6.09 -2.71 12.22
CA GLN A 108 6.49 -1.30 12.22
C GLN A 108 6.53 -0.74 10.79
N PHE A 109 7.09 -1.49 9.85
CA PHE A 109 7.12 -1.13 8.43
C PHE A 109 5.70 -0.93 7.88
N LYS A 110 4.82 -1.93 8.09
CA LYS A 110 3.41 -1.89 7.68
C LYS A 110 2.67 -0.71 8.31
N GLY A 111 2.82 -0.49 9.60
CA GLY A 111 2.22 0.65 10.30
C GLY A 111 2.65 1.99 9.72
N PHE A 112 3.94 2.12 9.35
CA PHE A 112 4.44 3.34 8.70
C PHE A 112 3.87 3.53 7.29
N CYS A 113 3.81 2.48 6.46
CA CYS A 113 3.19 2.56 5.14
C CYS A 113 1.70 2.91 5.21
N GLN A 114 0.97 2.37 6.18
CA GLN A 114 -0.43 2.74 6.44
C GLN A 114 -0.56 4.21 6.86
N PHE A 115 0.37 4.72 7.67
CA PHE A 115 0.42 6.14 8.01
C PHE A 115 0.63 7.01 6.76
N LEU A 116 1.51 6.60 5.83
CA LEU A 116 1.74 7.34 4.59
C LEU A 116 0.48 7.45 3.71
N ASN A 117 -0.40 6.46 3.75
CA ASN A 117 -1.68 6.49 3.04
C ASN A 117 -2.67 7.54 3.59
N ASN A 118 -2.44 8.05 4.80
CA ASN A 118 -3.28 9.04 5.48
C ASN A 118 -2.56 10.39 5.67
N LEU A 119 -1.61 10.72 4.79
CA LEU A 119 -0.80 11.94 4.91
C LEU A 119 -1.61 13.23 4.81
N ASP A 120 -2.74 13.23 4.12
CA ASP A 120 -3.57 14.44 3.98
C ASP A 120 -4.13 14.91 5.33
N ASP A 121 -4.63 13.98 6.15
CA ASP A 121 -5.11 14.26 7.50
C ASP A 121 -3.96 14.68 8.42
N PHE A 122 -2.80 14.03 8.27
CA PHE A 122 -1.60 14.41 9.00
C PHE A 122 -1.10 15.81 8.62
N ALA A 123 -1.17 16.19 7.34
CA ALA A 123 -0.74 17.50 6.86
C ALA A 123 -1.57 18.64 7.47
N ILE A 124 -2.86 18.43 7.73
CA ILE A 124 -3.72 19.37 8.45
C ILE A 124 -3.17 19.58 9.87
N THR A 125 -2.87 18.48 10.57
CA THR A 125 -2.29 18.51 11.92
C THR A 125 -0.96 19.28 11.93
N MET A 126 -0.08 19.02 10.97
CA MET A 126 1.21 19.72 10.83
C MET A 126 1.03 21.23 10.62
N ARG A 127 0.03 21.65 9.82
CA ARG A 127 -0.29 23.07 9.62
C ARG A 127 -0.75 23.73 10.90
N MET A 128 -1.55 23.05 11.73
CA MET A 128 -1.99 23.57 13.02
C MET A 128 -0.80 23.82 13.97
N PHE A 129 0.13 22.86 14.10
CA PHE A 129 1.36 23.05 14.90
C PHE A 129 2.22 24.19 14.39
N THR A 130 2.40 24.29 13.07
CA THR A 130 3.14 25.37 12.43
C THR A 130 2.49 26.73 12.70
N PHE A 131 1.15 26.81 12.62
CA PHE A 131 0.40 28.02 12.92
C PHE A 131 0.47 28.43 14.40
N ALA A 132 0.43 27.45 15.30
CA ALA A 132 0.61 27.66 16.73
C ALA A 132 2.06 27.98 17.12
N ASN A 133 3.00 27.97 16.15
CA ASN A 133 4.43 28.16 16.35
C ASN A 133 5.01 27.20 17.41
N GLN A 134 4.45 25.98 17.47
CA GLN A 134 4.86 24.94 18.40
C GLN A 134 5.79 23.93 17.71
N PRO A 135 6.96 23.61 18.30
CA PRO A 135 7.83 22.59 17.75
C PRO A 135 7.19 21.21 17.93
N ILE A 136 7.33 20.37 16.90
CA ILE A 136 6.84 19.00 16.95
C ILE A 136 7.91 18.15 17.61
N SER A 137 7.60 17.63 18.79
CA SER A 137 8.47 16.74 19.55
C SER A 137 7.79 15.40 19.82
N GLU A 138 8.57 14.36 20.09
CA GLU A 138 8.09 12.98 20.31
C GLU A 138 7.05 12.88 21.45
N GLY A 139 6.99 13.86 22.35
CA GLY A 139 6.01 13.93 23.46
C GLY A 139 4.71 14.69 23.17
N THR A 140 4.40 15.06 21.92
CA THR A 140 3.28 15.98 21.62
C THR A 140 1.90 15.30 21.49
N THR A 141 1.75 14.08 22.02
CA THR A 141 0.49 13.31 21.97
C THR A 141 -0.54 13.76 23.00
N SER A 142 -1.00 15.02 22.95
CA SER A 142 -2.29 15.36 23.54
C SER A 142 -2.88 16.67 22.97
N PHE A 143 -3.72 16.54 21.96
CA PHE A 143 -4.88 17.43 21.85
C PHE A 143 -6.12 16.55 21.72
N PRO A 144 -7.17 16.78 22.54
CA PRO A 144 -8.44 16.09 22.34
C PRO A 144 -9.06 16.65 21.06
N MET A 145 -9.29 15.78 20.08
CA MET A 145 -10.30 16.04 19.05
C MET A 145 -11.65 15.86 19.75
N GLU A 146 -12.36 16.96 20.02
CA GLU A 146 -13.81 16.92 20.25
C GLU A 146 -14.54 16.60 18.94
#